data_AF-A0A7C7I8Q1-F1
#
_entry.id   AF-A0A7C7I8Q1-F1
#
_cell.length_a   1.000
_cell.length_b   1.000
_cell.length_c   1.000
_cell.angle_alpha   90.00
_cell.angle_beta   90.00
_cell.angle_gamma   90.00
#
_symmetry.space_group_name_H-M   'P 1'
#
loop_
_entity.id
_entity.type
_entity.pdbx_description
1 polymer ?
#
loop_
_entity_poly.entity_id
_entity_poly.type
_entity_poly.pdbx_seq_one_letter_code
_entity_poly.pdbx_strand_id
1 'polypeptide(L)'
;MGRTNNREGGFTLIELLVVIGIIVALAAITVPLVTKFAGKGDEGALKAETETVQSAMSAMIADKGIVAVTANDKGTTSNGQNTWTALPAGTGADTLDNYLKKNKTKFFYCWDTKGNVYAQNKTDGVIAVPDDAKAAAACATPA
;
A
#
# COMPACT_ATOMS: atom_id res chain seq x y z
N MET A 1 -15.91 -61.49 22.70
CA MET A 1 -16.17 -60.09 23.11
C MET A 1 -14.83 -59.46 23.52
N GLY A 2 -14.06 -58.97 22.56
CA GLY A 2 -12.73 -58.40 22.82
C GLY A 2 -12.85 -56.95 23.28
N ARG A 3 -12.50 -56.65 24.54
CA ARG A 3 -12.38 -55.29 25.05
C ARG A 3 -11.04 -54.70 24.58
N THR A 4 -11.08 -53.80 23.62
CA THR A 4 -9.95 -52.94 23.29
C THR A 4 -9.86 -51.87 24.38
N ASN A 5 -8.90 -52.05 25.29
CA ASN A 5 -8.58 -51.05 26.30
C ASN A 5 -7.92 -49.86 25.60
N ASN A 6 -8.71 -48.82 25.32
CA ASN A 6 -8.16 -47.54 24.93
C ASN A 6 -7.33 -47.02 26.11
N ARG A 7 -6.03 -46.87 25.91
CA ARG A 7 -5.18 -46.18 26.87
C ARG A 7 -5.49 -44.68 26.72
N GLU A 8 -6.35 -44.12 27.56
CA GLU A 8 -6.42 -42.67 27.70
C GLU A 8 -5.09 -42.16 28.29
N GLY A 9 -4.15 -41.81 27.41
CA GLY A 9 -2.93 -41.09 27.76
C GLY A 9 -3.27 -39.63 28.05
N GLY A 10 -3.52 -39.32 29.32
CA GLY A 10 -3.69 -37.94 29.78
C GLY A 10 -2.37 -37.16 29.69
N PHE A 11 -2.42 -35.97 29.09
CA PHE A 11 -1.30 -35.03 29.02
C PHE A 11 -0.90 -34.60 30.44
N THR A 12 0.38 -34.61 30.77
CA THR A 12 0.80 -34.15 32.10
C THR A 12 0.75 -32.62 32.19
N LEU A 13 0.44 -32.08 33.38
CA LEU A 13 0.45 -30.62 33.59
C LEU A 13 1.83 -30.01 33.31
N ILE A 14 2.90 -30.76 33.60
CA ILE A 14 4.28 -30.32 33.35
C ILE A 14 4.58 -30.27 31.84
N GLU A 15 4.08 -31.21 31.03
CA GLU A 15 4.22 -31.15 29.58
C GLU A 15 3.54 -29.89 29.01
N LEU A 16 2.35 -29.56 29.49
CA LEU A 16 1.66 -28.35 29.06
C LEU A 16 2.47 -27.09 29.43
N LEU A 17 3.06 -27.06 30.62
CA LEU A 17 3.83 -25.94 31.14
C LEU A 17 5.13 -25.69 30.34
N VAL A 18 5.84 -26.76 29.96
CA VAL A 18 7.04 -26.65 29.12
C VAL A 18 6.68 -26.17 27.71
N VAL A 19 5.58 -26.66 27.14
CA VAL A 19 5.13 -26.27 25.78
C VAL A 19 4.80 -24.79 25.72
N ILE A 20 4.01 -24.27 26.66
CA ILE A 20 3.70 -22.83 26.68
C ILE A 20 4.97 -21.99 26.92
N GLY A 21 5.92 -22.48 27.72
CA GLY A 21 7.20 -21.80 27.94
C GLY A 21 8.01 -21.65 26.65
N ILE A 22 8.07 -22.71 25.84
CA ILE A 22 8.74 -22.66 24.52
C ILE A 22 8.00 -21.73 23.56
N ILE A 23 6.66 -21.78 23.50
CA ILE A 23 5.86 -20.90 22.64
C ILE A 23 6.09 -19.43 23.01
N VAL A 24 6.10 -19.07 24.29
CA VAL A 24 6.36 -17.70 24.75
C VAL A 24 7.77 -17.24 24.36
N ALA A 25 8.78 -18.10 24.53
CA ALA A 25 10.15 -17.79 24.14
C ALA A 25 10.29 -17.55 22.62
N LEU A 26 9.66 -18.39 21.79
CA LEU A 26 9.67 -18.23 20.33
C LEU A 26 8.86 -17.01 19.89
N ALA A 27 7.70 -16.75 20.51
CA ALA A 27 6.87 -15.59 20.23
C ALA A 27 7.62 -14.28 20.51
N ALA A 28 8.38 -14.20 21.60
CA ALA A 28 9.15 -13.02 21.97
C ALA A 28 10.16 -12.58 20.89
N ILE A 29 10.76 -13.54 20.17
CA ILE A 29 11.75 -13.26 19.10
C ILE A 29 11.06 -13.02 17.76
N THR A 30 10.00 -13.77 17.45
CA THR A 30 9.35 -13.76 16.13
C THR A 30 8.43 -12.57 15.91
N VAL A 31 7.71 -12.11 16.94
CA VAL A 31 6.76 -10.99 16.81
C VAL A 31 7.41 -9.70 16.27
N PRO A 32 8.52 -9.17 16.82
CA PRO A 32 9.13 -7.94 16.29
C PRO A 32 9.69 -8.10 14.87
N LEU A 33 10.09 -9.33 14.51
CA LEU A 33 10.59 -9.64 13.18
C LEU A 33 9.47 -9.60 12.13
N VAL A 34 8.33 -10.24 12.44
CA VAL A 34 7.16 -10.29 11.56
C VAL A 34 6.57 -8.89 11.33
N THR A 35 6.47 -8.05 12.37
CA THR A 35 5.95 -6.68 12.21
C THR A 35 6.84 -5.83 11.30
N LYS A 36 8.17 -5.96 11.43
CA LYS A 36 9.13 -5.27 10.54
C LYS A 36 9.05 -5.76 9.09
N PHE A 37 8.92 -7.07 8.87
CA PHE A 37 8.78 -7.61 7.52
C PHE A 37 7.45 -7.25 6.87
N ALA A 38 6.36 -7.20 7.63
CA ALA A 38 5.07 -6.73 7.13
C ALA A 38 5.17 -5.28 6.63
N GLY A 39 5.82 -4.38 7.39
CA GLY A 39 6.04 -2.99 6.97
C GLY A 39 6.86 -2.87 5.68
N LYS A 40 7.93 -3.66 5.53
CA LYS A 40 8.72 -3.70 4.29
C LYS A 40 7.95 -4.17 3.07
N GLY A 41 6.99 -5.08 3.25
CA GLY A 41 6.10 -5.52 2.17
C GLY A 41 5.25 -4.36 1.65
N ASP A 42 4.73 -3.53 2.57
CA ASP A 42 3.96 -2.35 2.22
C ASP A 42 4.81 -1.27 1.53
N GLU A 43 6.05 -1.04 1.97
CA GLU A 43 6.99 -0.12 1.29
C GLU A 43 7.34 -0.58 -0.12
N GLY A 44 7.58 -1.89 -0.30
CA GLY A 44 7.86 -2.46 -1.62
C GLY A 44 6.67 -2.31 -2.56
N ALA A 45 5.45 -2.63 -2.08
CA ALA A 45 4.22 -2.45 -2.85
C ALA A 45 3.99 -0.97 -3.20
N LEU A 46 4.26 -0.08 -2.25
CA LEU A 46 4.15 1.36 -2.40
C LEU A 46 5.01 1.87 -3.56
N LYS A 47 6.30 1.52 -3.57
CA LYS A 47 7.23 1.93 -4.62
C LYS A 47 6.83 1.39 -6.00
N ALA A 48 6.48 0.10 -6.07
CA ALA A 48 6.11 -0.53 -7.33
C ALA A 48 4.84 0.09 -7.93
N GLU A 49 3.86 0.42 -7.09
CA GLU A 49 2.61 1.04 -7.54
C GLU A 49 2.85 2.47 -8.04
N THR A 50 3.71 3.26 -7.38
CA THR A 50 4.09 4.61 -7.84
C THR A 50 4.78 4.59 -9.19
N GLU A 51 5.72 3.67 -9.40
CA GLU A 51 6.38 3.49 -10.70
C GLU A 51 5.38 3.09 -11.79
N THR A 52 4.40 2.24 -11.45
CA THR A 52 3.32 1.84 -12.36
C THR A 52 2.44 3.03 -12.75
N VAL A 53 2.03 3.86 -11.79
CA VAL A 53 1.21 5.06 -12.03
C VAL A 53 2.00 6.09 -12.85
N GLN A 54 3.26 6.33 -12.53
CA GLN A 54 4.12 7.24 -13.30
C GLN A 54 4.27 6.75 -14.75
N SER A 55 4.50 5.46 -14.95
CA SER A 55 4.62 4.87 -16.29
C SER A 55 3.33 5.03 -17.08
N ALA A 56 2.18 4.78 -16.46
CA ALA A 56 0.87 4.98 -17.08
C ALA A 56 0.66 6.45 -17.47
N MET A 57 1.03 7.39 -16.60
CA MET A 57 0.86 8.83 -16.84
C MET A 57 1.75 9.30 -18.00
N SER A 58 3.00 8.85 -18.04
CA SER A 58 3.90 9.12 -19.17
C SER A 58 3.42 8.50 -20.48
N ALA A 59 2.85 7.29 -20.43
CA ALA A 59 2.29 6.63 -21.61
C ALA A 59 1.08 7.39 -22.16
N MET A 60 0.17 7.83 -21.28
CA MET A 60 -0.99 8.64 -21.67
C MET A 60 -0.58 9.99 -22.27
N ILE A 61 0.38 10.67 -21.66
CA ILE A 61 0.91 11.95 -22.16
C ILE A 61 1.49 11.78 -23.57
N ALA A 62 2.24 10.69 -23.79
CA ALA A 62 2.82 10.38 -25.09
C ALA A 62 1.76 9.98 -26.14
N ASP A 63 0.78 9.15 -25.77
CA ASP A 63 -0.30 8.70 -26.66
C ASP A 63 -1.18 9.87 -27.12
N LYS A 64 -1.59 10.74 -26.20
CA LYS A 64 -2.46 11.89 -26.50
C LYS A 64 -1.70 13.10 -27.03
N GLY A 65 -0.37 13.09 -27.00
CA GLY A 65 0.45 14.22 -27.41
C GLY A 65 0.19 15.49 -26.58
N ILE A 66 -0.23 15.33 -25.33
CA ILE A 66 -0.51 16.46 -24.43
C ILE A 66 0.78 16.91 -23.74
N VAL A 67 0.87 18.19 -23.40
CA VAL A 67 2.05 18.77 -22.72
C VAL A 67 1.77 19.13 -21.26
N ALA A 68 0.50 19.07 -20.85
CA ALA A 68 0.09 19.35 -19.50
C ALA A 68 -1.17 18.59 -19.10
N VAL A 69 -1.24 18.23 -17.82
CA VAL A 69 -2.43 17.78 -17.10
C VAL A 69 -2.76 18.80 -16.01
N THR A 70 -4.00 18.77 -15.53
CA THR A 70 -4.39 19.47 -14.31
C THR A 70 -3.62 18.83 -13.15
N ALA A 71 -2.87 19.65 -12.42
CA ALA A 71 -2.11 19.19 -11.27
C ALA A 71 -3.06 18.69 -10.16
N ASN A 72 -2.68 17.59 -9.53
CA ASN A 72 -3.28 17.12 -8.29
C ASN A 72 -2.31 17.43 -7.16
N ASP A 73 -2.34 18.69 -6.72
CA ASP A 73 -1.41 19.22 -5.74
C ASP A 73 -1.96 19.15 -4.32
N LYS A 74 -1.05 19.33 -3.35
CA LYS A 74 -1.33 19.47 -1.90
C LYS A 74 -2.36 20.55 -1.54
N GLY A 75 -2.82 21.41 -2.44
CA GLY A 75 -3.87 22.40 -2.16
C GLY A 75 -5.23 22.04 -2.74
N THR A 76 -5.29 21.00 -3.58
CA THR A 76 -6.49 20.62 -4.30
C THR A 76 -7.30 19.61 -3.47
N THR A 77 -8.63 19.73 -3.48
CA THR A 77 -9.58 18.85 -2.76
C THR A 77 -9.69 17.45 -3.38
N SER A 78 -8.63 16.98 -4.02
CA SER A 78 -8.55 15.73 -4.78
C SER A 78 -7.84 14.61 -3.98
N ASN A 79 -7.86 14.71 -2.65
CA ASN A 79 -7.10 13.83 -1.75
C ASN A 79 -7.70 12.44 -1.49
N GLY A 80 -8.75 12.08 -2.23
CA GLY A 80 -9.46 10.80 -2.13
C GLY A 80 -9.49 9.98 -3.43
N GLN A 81 -8.58 10.25 -4.36
CA GLN A 81 -8.62 9.64 -5.69
C GLN A 81 -7.60 8.51 -5.84
N ASN A 82 -8.05 7.28 -5.54
CA ASN A 82 -7.39 6.03 -5.91
C ASN A 82 -8.14 5.30 -7.03
N THR A 83 -9.12 5.97 -7.64
CA THR A 83 -9.91 5.49 -8.76
C THR A 83 -9.59 6.35 -9.98
N TRP A 84 -9.15 5.70 -11.05
CA TRP A 84 -8.55 6.37 -12.21
C TRP A 84 -9.53 6.64 -13.34
N THR A 85 -10.83 6.61 -13.05
CA THR A 85 -11.92 6.69 -14.04
C THR A 85 -12.26 8.12 -14.47
N ALA A 86 -11.59 9.13 -13.92
CA ALA A 86 -11.84 10.54 -14.21
C ALA A 86 -10.56 11.40 -14.22
N LEU A 87 -9.38 10.77 -14.05
CA LEU A 87 -8.12 11.45 -13.81
C LEU A 87 -6.97 10.78 -14.55
N PRO A 88 -5.88 11.50 -14.85
CA PRO A 88 -5.73 12.95 -14.64
C PRO A 88 -6.67 13.77 -15.54
N ALA A 89 -7.21 14.86 -15.01
CA ALA A 89 -7.96 15.81 -15.83
C ALA A 89 -6.99 16.70 -16.61
N GLY A 90 -7.46 17.34 -17.68
CA GLY A 90 -6.65 18.27 -18.48
C GLY A 90 -7.17 18.36 -19.91
N THR A 91 -6.79 19.42 -20.63
CA THR A 91 -7.19 19.58 -22.03
C THR A 91 -6.59 18.44 -22.87
N GLY A 92 -7.45 17.54 -23.38
CA GLY A 92 -7.03 16.39 -24.16
C GLY A 92 -6.48 15.21 -23.36
N ALA A 93 -6.48 15.30 -22.02
CA ALA A 93 -6.12 14.18 -21.16
C ALA A 93 -7.24 13.13 -21.17
N ASP A 94 -6.84 11.86 -21.15
CA ASP A 94 -7.73 10.72 -20.96
C ASP A 94 -7.64 10.25 -19.51
N THR A 95 -8.54 9.34 -19.15
CA THR A 95 -8.53 8.73 -17.83
C THR A 95 -7.49 7.61 -17.77
N LEU A 96 -6.80 7.49 -16.62
CA LEU A 96 -5.64 6.61 -16.46
C LEU A 96 -6.04 5.12 -16.36
N ASP A 97 -7.32 4.81 -16.18
CA ASP A 97 -7.85 3.44 -16.16
C ASP A 97 -7.63 2.70 -17.49
N ASN A 98 -7.52 3.42 -18.62
CA ASN A 98 -7.14 2.83 -19.91
C ASN A 98 -5.65 2.44 -19.98
N TYR A 99 -4.82 2.97 -19.10
CA TYR A 99 -3.37 2.78 -19.07
C TYR A 99 -2.91 1.91 -17.89
N LEU A 100 -3.81 1.59 -16.96
CA LEU A 100 -3.57 0.76 -15.79
C LEU A 100 -4.28 -0.58 -15.90
N LYS A 101 -3.57 -1.66 -15.55
CA LYS A 101 -4.20 -3.00 -15.46
C LYS A 101 -5.23 -3.10 -14.33
N LYS A 102 -5.16 -2.20 -13.36
CA LYS A 102 -6.04 -2.11 -12.19
C LYS A 102 -6.52 -0.66 -12.10
N ASN A 103 -7.83 -0.46 -12.24
CA ASN A 103 -8.44 0.87 -12.20
C ASN A 103 -8.54 1.47 -10.78
N LYS A 104 -8.23 0.68 -9.74
CA LYS A 104 -8.15 1.11 -8.35
C LYS A 104 -6.77 0.81 -7.75
N THR A 105 -6.12 1.84 -7.23
CA THR A 105 -4.84 1.77 -6.52
C THR A 105 -5.05 1.62 -5.01
N LYS A 106 -4.04 1.11 -4.30
CA LYS A 106 -4.03 1.06 -2.84
C LYS A 106 -3.73 2.45 -2.27
N PHE A 107 -2.90 3.23 -2.96
CA PHE A 107 -2.46 4.56 -2.55
C PHE A 107 -3.11 5.68 -3.36
N PHE A 108 -2.99 6.89 -2.83
CA PHE A 108 -3.39 8.16 -3.44
C PHE A 108 -2.15 8.89 -3.91
N TYR A 109 -2.22 9.69 -4.98
CA TYR A 109 -1.05 10.25 -5.64
C TYR A 109 -1.20 11.74 -5.93
N CYS A 110 -0.12 12.49 -5.77
CA CYS A 110 -0.03 13.88 -6.21
C CYS A 110 0.93 13.99 -7.38
N TRP A 111 0.54 14.80 -8.37
CA TRP A 111 1.30 15.03 -9.58
C TRP A 111 1.28 16.50 -9.98
N ASP A 112 2.37 16.95 -10.59
CA ASP A 112 2.48 18.30 -11.13
C ASP A 112 1.74 18.44 -12.48
N THR A 113 1.74 19.64 -13.06
CA THR A 113 1.10 19.88 -14.36
C THR A 113 1.75 19.12 -15.52
N LYS A 114 2.93 18.54 -15.35
CA LYS A 114 3.60 17.71 -16.36
C LYS A 114 3.31 16.22 -16.17
N GLY A 115 2.50 15.86 -15.17
CA GLY A 115 2.23 14.47 -14.84
C GLY A 115 3.41 13.74 -14.18
N ASN A 116 4.26 14.47 -13.46
CA ASN A 116 5.26 13.84 -12.60
C ASN A 116 4.64 13.58 -11.23
N VAL A 117 4.55 12.31 -10.85
CA VAL A 117 4.12 11.88 -9.53
C VAL A 117 5.25 12.17 -8.54
N TYR A 118 4.99 13.05 -7.58
CA TYR A 118 6.01 13.50 -6.63
C TYR A 118 5.68 13.15 -5.17
N ALA A 119 4.45 12.72 -4.89
CA ALA A 119 3.99 12.38 -3.56
C ALA A 119 2.86 11.36 -3.59
N GLN A 120 2.65 10.67 -2.45
CA GLN A 120 1.59 9.68 -2.29
C GLN A 120 1.11 9.55 -0.84
N ASN A 121 -0.07 8.96 -0.64
CA ASN A 121 -0.71 8.78 0.66
C ASN A 121 -1.37 7.40 0.79
N LYS A 122 -1.48 6.85 2.02
CA LYS A 122 -2.01 5.48 2.26
C LYS A 122 -3.53 5.41 2.43
N THR A 123 -4.18 6.51 2.82
CA THR A 123 -5.63 6.59 3.04
C THR A 123 -6.16 7.99 2.70
N ASP A 124 -7.48 8.12 2.48
CA ASP A 124 -8.26 9.36 2.29
C ASP A 124 -8.28 10.24 3.57
N GLY A 125 -7.10 10.51 4.11
CA GLY A 125 -6.83 10.94 5.47
C GLY A 125 -5.42 10.46 5.83
N VAL A 126 -4.47 11.39 5.89
CA VAL A 126 -3.02 11.16 6.00
C VAL A 126 -2.66 10.08 7.01
N ILE A 127 -1.79 9.14 6.61
CA ILE A 127 -0.67 8.58 7.40
C ILE A 127 0.33 7.86 6.47
N ALA A 128 1.60 8.08 6.79
CA ALA A 128 2.85 7.47 6.30
C ALA A 128 3.41 7.98 4.96
N VAL A 129 4.36 8.89 5.11
CA VAL A 129 5.37 9.33 4.14
C VAL A 129 6.50 8.26 4.09
N PRO A 130 6.95 7.79 2.92
CA PRO A 130 8.13 6.92 2.78
C PRO A 130 9.41 7.56 3.36
N ASP A 131 10.32 6.76 3.92
CA ASP A 131 11.56 7.23 4.56
C ASP A 131 12.52 8.00 3.61
N ASP A 132 12.33 7.87 2.29
CA ASP A 132 13.07 8.55 1.23
C ASP A 132 12.32 9.73 0.60
N ALA A 133 11.08 10.01 1.03
CA ALA A 133 10.38 11.20 0.57
C ALA A 133 11.07 12.43 1.16
N LYS A 134 11.56 13.30 0.25
CA LYS A 134 12.05 14.63 0.60
C LYS A 134 11.08 15.28 1.59
N ALA A 135 11.62 15.76 2.71
CA ALA A 135 10.84 16.43 3.75
C ALA A 135 9.80 17.38 3.14
N ALA A 136 8.53 17.13 3.48
CA ALA A 136 7.36 18.00 3.26
C ALA A 136 6.69 18.07 1.86
N ALA A 137 6.49 16.95 1.16
CA ALA A 137 5.46 16.87 0.12
C ALA A 137 4.48 15.72 0.40
N ALA A 138 3.61 15.86 1.41
CA ALA A 138 2.40 15.05 1.49
C ALA A 138 1.33 15.68 0.59
N CYS A 139 0.48 14.88 -0.05
CA CYS A 139 -0.81 15.36 -0.59
C CYS A 139 -1.59 16.11 0.50
N ALA A 140 -2.56 16.98 0.17
CA ALA A 140 -3.32 17.62 1.23
C ALA A 140 -4.04 16.54 2.04
N THR A 141 -4.23 16.81 3.33
CA THR A 141 -5.28 16.16 4.10
C THR A 141 -6.64 16.61 3.55
N PRO A 142 -7.57 15.70 3.21
CA PRO A 142 -8.95 16.10 2.95
C PRO A 142 -9.54 16.79 4.19
N ALA A 143 -10.43 17.76 3.97
CA ALA A 143 -11.24 18.38 5.01
C ALA A 143 -12.46 17.51 5.30
#